data_AF-A0A940FUI8-F1
#
_entry.id   AF-A0A940FUI8-F1
#
_cell.length_a   1.000
_cell.length_b   1.000
_cell.length_c   1.000
_cell.angle_alpha   90.00
_cell.angle_beta   90.00
_cell.angle_gamma   90.00
#
_symmetry.space_group_name_H-M   'P 1'
#
loop_
_entity.id
_entity.type
_entity.pdbx_description
1 polymer ?
#
loop_
_entity_poly.entity_id
_entity_poly.type
_entity_poly.pdbx_seq_one_letter_code
_entity_poly.pdbx_strand_id
1 'polypeptide(L)'
;MTDHTESLETAACLWEAVLNFRDDPSTNSDSIERTLAVRATFREIGTAALRLIVIGWTDAVEADWRRVEDDYPLCFDWDFVPEWIASHVDWSSSTGPILRCDADDVCAQYYTADVPMTLQVLLHPARSEADARAALLPILKAIEQAHLEETWDDSLFRGARLRFLPHRDRMALAPRRREPPQ
;
A
#
# COMPACT_ATOMS: atom_id res chain seq x y z
N MET A 1 -0.96 22.71 4.88
CA MET A 1 -1.84 21.76 5.58
C MET A 1 -2.77 21.27 4.50
N THR A 2 -2.35 20.23 3.78
CA THR A 2 -3.14 19.69 2.68
C THR A 2 -4.47 19.22 3.22
N ASP A 3 -5.56 19.50 2.49
CA ASP A 3 -6.87 18.98 2.89
C ASP A 3 -6.83 17.45 2.74
N HIS A 4 -7.24 16.74 3.79
CA HIS A 4 -7.22 15.27 3.81
C HIS A 4 -8.04 14.67 2.66
N THR A 5 -9.02 15.42 2.17
CA THR A 5 -9.86 15.07 1.02
C THR A 5 -9.06 15.04 -0.28
N GLU A 6 -8.21 16.04 -0.53
CA GLU A 6 -7.38 16.15 -1.75
C GLU A 6 -6.37 14.98 -1.86
N SER A 7 -5.79 14.58 -0.72
CA SER A 7 -4.87 13.44 -0.68
C SER A 7 -5.57 12.10 -0.92
N LEU A 8 -6.83 11.94 -0.50
CA LEU A 8 -7.61 10.73 -0.80
C LEU A 8 -8.02 10.67 -2.28
N GLU A 9 -8.36 11.82 -2.88
CA GLU A 9 -8.62 11.92 -4.31
C GLU A 9 -7.37 11.58 -5.12
N THR A 10 -6.21 12.13 -4.76
CA THR A 10 -4.93 11.79 -5.38
C THR A 10 -4.62 10.29 -5.29
N ALA A 11 -4.78 9.69 -4.10
CA ALA A 11 -4.59 8.26 -3.91
C ALA A 11 -5.56 7.41 -4.77
N ALA A 12 -6.80 7.88 -4.97
CA ALA A 12 -7.77 7.23 -5.83
C ALA A 12 -7.37 7.32 -7.31
N CYS A 13 -6.98 8.50 -7.79
CA CYS A 13 -6.49 8.73 -9.16
C CYS A 13 -5.27 7.85 -9.47
N LEU A 14 -4.31 7.77 -8.55
CA LEU A 14 -3.14 6.89 -8.68
C LEU A 14 -3.52 5.43 -8.84
N TRP A 15 -4.44 4.96 -7.99
CA TRP A 15 -4.88 3.57 -8.05
C TRP A 15 -5.66 3.27 -9.33
N GLU A 16 -6.52 4.18 -9.77
CA GLU A 16 -7.25 4.05 -11.02
C GLU A 16 -6.32 4.01 -12.24
N ALA A 17 -5.35 4.91 -12.32
CA ALA A 17 -4.37 4.93 -13.40
C ALA A 17 -3.58 3.61 -13.50
N VAL A 18 -3.18 3.03 -12.37
CA VAL A 18 -2.50 1.71 -12.33
C VAL A 18 -3.40 0.59 -12.81
N LEU A 19 -4.70 0.61 -12.47
CA LEU A 19 -5.66 -0.36 -12.99
C LEU A 19 -5.84 -0.20 -14.50
N ASN A 20 -5.89 1.03 -15.00
CA ASN A 20 -5.97 1.30 -16.43
C ASN A 20 -4.73 0.78 -17.18
N PHE A 21 -3.52 0.98 -16.67
CA PHE A 21 -2.31 0.36 -17.25
C PHE A 21 -2.34 -1.17 -17.24
N ARG A 22 -3.00 -1.79 -16.27
CA ARG A 22 -3.14 -3.25 -16.23
C ARG A 22 -4.14 -3.75 -17.29
N ASP A 23 -5.25 -3.03 -17.45
CA ASP A 23 -6.42 -3.52 -18.17
C ASP A 23 -6.47 -3.08 -19.63
N ASP A 24 -5.90 -1.92 -19.96
CA ASP A 24 -5.95 -1.33 -21.29
C ASP A 24 -4.55 -1.16 -21.93
N PRO A 25 -4.05 -2.18 -22.65
CA PRO A 25 -2.83 -2.02 -23.45
C PRO A 25 -3.15 -1.14 -24.66
N SER A 26 -2.67 0.11 -24.65
CA SER A 26 -2.62 0.90 -25.88
C SER A 26 -1.73 0.18 -26.93
N THR A 27 -1.94 0.50 -28.21
CA THR A 27 -1.27 -0.16 -29.34
C THR A 27 0.22 0.20 -29.50
N ASN A 28 0.77 1.09 -28.67
CA ASN A 28 2.19 1.45 -28.67
C ASN A 28 3.03 0.40 -27.91
N SER A 29 4.23 0.08 -28.42
CA SER A 29 5.15 -0.92 -27.82
C SER A 29 5.46 -0.64 -26.36
N ASP A 30 5.76 0.62 -26.02
CA ASP A 30 6.15 1.01 -24.66
C ASP A 30 4.99 0.84 -23.67
N SER A 31 3.76 1.01 -24.16
CA SER A 31 2.54 0.75 -23.41
C SER A 31 2.30 -0.74 -23.20
N ILE A 32 2.59 -1.57 -24.21
CA ILE A 32 2.49 -3.03 -24.10
C ILE A 32 3.49 -3.54 -23.06
N GLU A 33 4.75 -3.10 -23.12
CA GLU A 33 5.77 -3.47 -22.14
C GLU A 33 5.38 -3.06 -20.72
N ARG A 34 4.90 -1.82 -20.53
CA ARG A 34 4.39 -1.36 -19.23
C ARG A 34 3.20 -2.20 -18.75
N THR A 35 2.24 -2.49 -19.63
CA THR A 35 1.08 -3.33 -19.29
C THR A 35 1.52 -4.71 -18.80
N LEU A 36 2.50 -5.32 -19.48
CA LEU A 36 3.03 -6.63 -19.09
C LEU A 36 3.77 -6.57 -17.76
N ALA A 37 4.58 -5.53 -17.54
CA ALA A 37 5.30 -5.31 -16.27
C ALA A 37 4.33 -5.12 -15.11
N VAL A 38 3.33 -4.23 -15.25
CA VAL A 38 2.28 -4.02 -14.25
C VAL A 38 1.56 -5.33 -13.95
N ARG A 39 1.15 -6.10 -14.97
CA ARG A 39 0.52 -7.41 -14.78
C ARG A 39 1.43 -8.42 -14.07
N ALA A 40 2.74 -8.38 -14.30
CA ALA A 40 3.71 -9.23 -13.60
C ALA A 40 3.77 -8.86 -12.12
N THR A 41 3.91 -7.57 -11.80
CA THR A 41 3.88 -7.05 -10.43
C THR A 41 2.61 -7.46 -9.69
N PHE A 42 1.43 -7.33 -10.32
CA PHE A 42 0.16 -7.78 -9.73
C PHE A 42 0.18 -9.27 -9.36
N ARG A 43 0.85 -10.12 -10.14
CA ARG A 43 0.98 -11.57 -9.85
C ARG A 43 2.01 -11.86 -8.76
N GLU A 44 3.09 -11.09 -8.72
CA GLU A 44 4.23 -11.34 -7.83
C GLU A 44 3.96 -10.88 -6.40
N ILE A 45 3.57 -9.62 -6.21
CA ILE A 45 3.38 -9.05 -4.86
C ILE A 45 1.91 -8.98 -4.45
N GLY A 46 0.99 -9.19 -5.39
CA GLY A 46 -0.46 -9.17 -5.15
C GLY A 46 -1.06 -7.77 -5.06
N THR A 47 -2.36 -7.68 -5.35
CA THR A 47 -3.13 -6.43 -5.40
C THR A 47 -3.06 -5.61 -4.11
N ALA A 48 -3.10 -6.27 -2.94
CA ALA A 48 -3.15 -5.58 -1.66
C ALA A 48 -1.84 -4.85 -1.34
N ALA A 49 -0.69 -5.50 -1.55
CA ALA A 49 0.62 -4.90 -1.34
C ALA A 49 0.87 -3.80 -2.38
N LEU A 50 0.59 -4.07 -3.66
CA LEU A 50 0.74 -3.07 -4.72
C LEU A 50 -0.09 -1.82 -4.45
N ARG A 51 -1.34 -1.97 -3.98
CA ARG A 51 -2.17 -0.81 -3.62
C ARG A 51 -1.53 0.05 -2.53
N LEU A 52 -0.91 -0.56 -1.51
CA LEU A 52 -0.24 0.20 -0.45
C LEU A 52 0.99 0.95 -0.98
N ILE A 53 1.73 0.34 -1.90
CA ILE A 53 2.87 1.01 -2.55
C ILE A 53 2.37 2.21 -3.36
N VAL A 54 1.36 2.01 -4.20
CA VAL A 54 0.82 3.03 -5.11
C VAL A 54 0.26 4.23 -4.35
N ILE A 55 -0.56 4.01 -3.31
CA ILE A 55 -1.09 5.13 -2.50
C ILE A 55 0.02 5.86 -1.72
N GLY A 56 1.13 5.18 -1.44
CA GLY A 56 2.32 5.78 -0.81
C GLY A 56 2.99 6.85 -1.68
N TRP A 57 2.66 6.95 -2.97
CA TRP A 57 3.19 7.97 -3.87
C TRP A 57 2.43 9.29 -3.83
N THR A 58 1.35 9.38 -3.03
CA THR A 58 0.47 10.55 -2.98
C THR A 58 1.24 11.85 -2.76
N ASP A 59 2.11 11.90 -1.75
CA ASP A 59 2.87 13.12 -1.43
C ASP A 59 3.82 13.54 -2.56
N ALA A 60 4.41 12.57 -3.27
CA ALA A 60 5.32 12.83 -4.38
C ALA A 60 4.58 13.44 -5.58
N VAL A 61 3.43 12.84 -5.92
CA VAL A 61 2.58 13.30 -7.04
C VAL A 61 2.01 14.68 -6.74
N GLU A 62 1.54 14.92 -5.51
CA GLU A 62 1.07 16.25 -5.10
C GLU A 62 2.20 17.30 -5.16
N ALA A 63 3.42 16.92 -4.76
CA ALA A 63 4.56 17.83 -4.81
C ALA A 63 4.91 18.21 -6.25
N ASP A 64 4.89 17.25 -7.18
CA ASP A 64 5.13 17.52 -8.60
C ASP A 64 4.00 18.28 -9.25
N TRP A 65 2.74 17.96 -8.91
CA TRP A 65 1.59 18.68 -9.39
C TRP A 65 1.65 20.17 -9.01
N ARG A 66 1.91 20.49 -7.74
CA ARG A 66 2.04 21.88 -7.26
C ARG A 66 3.12 22.69 -7.97
N ARG A 67 4.11 22.04 -8.58
CA ARG A 67 5.18 22.72 -9.33
C ARG A 67 4.73 23.16 -10.72
N VAL A 68 3.70 22.52 -11.27
CA VAL A 68 3.26 22.72 -12.66
C VAL A 68 1.79 23.10 -12.80
N GLU A 69 0.99 23.02 -11.73
CA GLU A 69 -0.48 23.14 -11.79
C GLU A 69 -0.99 24.43 -12.45
N ASP A 70 -0.27 25.55 -12.28
CA ASP A 70 -0.64 26.84 -12.87
C ASP A 70 -0.45 26.89 -14.39
N ASP A 71 0.47 26.07 -14.93
CA ASP A 71 0.89 26.08 -16.33
C ASP A 71 0.53 24.78 -17.08
N TYR A 72 0.03 23.76 -16.39
CA TYR A 72 -0.29 22.46 -16.98
C TYR A 72 -1.60 22.54 -17.78
N PRO A 73 -1.59 22.26 -19.10
CA PRO A 73 -2.73 22.55 -19.98
C PRO A 73 -3.87 21.52 -19.91
N LEU A 74 -3.66 20.43 -19.17
CA LEU A 74 -4.54 19.25 -19.13
C LEU A 74 -5.01 18.95 -17.69
N CYS A 75 -5.85 17.93 -17.51
CA CYS A 75 -6.41 17.64 -16.19
C CYS A 75 -5.51 16.75 -15.34
N PHE A 76 -5.69 16.83 -14.02
CA PHE A 76 -4.87 16.11 -13.06
C PHE A 76 -5.04 14.58 -13.14
N ASP A 77 -6.28 14.11 -13.19
CA ASP A 77 -6.66 12.70 -13.01
C ASP A 77 -6.49 11.85 -14.28
N TRP A 78 -6.81 12.39 -15.46
CA TRP A 78 -6.72 11.65 -16.73
C TRP A 78 -5.41 11.86 -17.49
N ASP A 79 -4.73 12.97 -17.28
CA ASP A 79 -3.55 13.32 -18.06
C ASP A 79 -2.29 13.32 -17.19
N PHE A 80 -2.24 14.18 -16.17
CA PHE A 80 -1.02 14.35 -15.35
C PHE A 80 -0.65 13.07 -14.59
N VAL A 81 -1.57 12.47 -13.83
CA VAL A 81 -1.28 11.30 -12.98
C VAL A 81 -0.80 10.09 -13.81
N PRO A 82 -1.46 9.68 -14.91
CA PRO A 82 -0.95 8.61 -15.75
C PRO A 82 0.42 8.91 -16.36
N GLU A 83 0.63 10.14 -16.85
CA GLU A 83 1.93 10.55 -17.41
C GLU A 83 3.04 10.55 -16.36
N TRP A 84 2.72 11.02 -15.15
CA TRP A 84 3.62 11.01 -14.01
C TRP A 84 4.04 9.58 -13.64
N ILE A 85 3.10 8.63 -13.54
CA ILE A 85 3.43 7.22 -13.28
C ILE A 85 4.33 6.65 -14.39
N ALA A 86 4.01 6.93 -15.65
CA ALA A 86 4.77 6.42 -16.79
C ALA A 86 6.24 6.88 -16.79
N SER A 87 6.50 8.10 -16.31
CA SER A 87 7.81 8.74 -16.27
C SER A 87 8.57 8.47 -14.97
N HIS A 88 7.90 8.42 -13.82
CA HIS A 88 8.53 8.34 -12.51
C HIS A 88 8.51 6.95 -11.87
N VAL A 89 7.77 5.98 -12.40
CA VAL A 89 7.74 4.63 -11.81
C VAL A 89 8.52 3.64 -12.65
N ASP A 90 9.46 2.95 -12.01
CA ASP A 90 10.12 1.77 -12.54
C ASP A 90 9.37 0.50 -12.10
N TRP A 91 8.94 -0.28 -13.08
CA TRP A 91 8.19 -1.52 -12.90
C TRP A 91 9.06 -2.77 -13.06
N SER A 92 10.37 -2.62 -13.27
CA SER A 92 11.28 -3.73 -13.59
C SER A 92 11.74 -4.56 -12.37
N SER A 93 11.52 -4.05 -11.15
CA SER A 93 11.93 -4.73 -9.93
C SER A 93 10.98 -5.86 -9.53
N SER A 94 11.56 -7.00 -9.14
CA SER A 94 10.83 -8.17 -8.63
C SER A 94 10.26 -7.98 -7.21
N THR A 95 10.70 -6.95 -6.49
CA THR A 95 10.20 -6.64 -5.14
C THR A 95 9.04 -5.63 -5.14
N GLY A 96 8.65 -5.16 -6.33
CA GLY A 96 7.60 -4.15 -6.51
C GLY A 96 8.11 -2.87 -7.17
N PRO A 97 7.20 -1.98 -7.61
CA PRO A 97 7.56 -0.80 -8.37
C PRO A 97 8.26 0.24 -7.49
N ILE A 98 9.24 0.91 -8.07
CA ILE A 98 10.14 1.86 -7.39
C ILE A 98 9.97 3.24 -8.03
N LEU A 99 9.90 4.29 -7.21
CA LEU A 99 9.97 5.65 -7.73
C LEU A 99 11.39 5.91 -8.23
N ARG A 100 11.50 6.29 -9.50
CA ARG A 100 12.73 6.82 -10.08
C ARG A 100 13.03 8.12 -9.37
N CYS A 101 14.28 8.28 -9.00
CA CYS A 101 14.73 9.44 -8.30
C CYS A 101 15.79 10.10 -9.15
N ASP A 102 15.57 11.35 -9.48
CA ASP A 102 16.58 12.16 -10.14
C ASP A 102 17.74 12.36 -9.16
N ALA A 103 18.97 12.39 -9.68
CA ALA A 103 20.19 12.39 -8.88
C ALA A 103 20.32 13.58 -7.89
N ASP A 104 19.47 14.61 -8.04
CA ASP A 104 19.40 15.80 -7.19
C ASP A 104 18.15 15.87 -6.30
N ASP A 105 17.16 14.98 -6.49
CA ASP A 105 15.97 14.92 -5.65
C ASP A 105 16.11 13.75 -4.67
N VAL A 106 15.89 14.00 -3.39
CA VAL A 106 16.07 12.99 -2.33
C VAL A 106 15.08 11.87 -2.60
N CYS A 107 15.59 10.82 -3.23
CA CYS A 107 14.85 9.63 -3.55
C CYS A 107 14.06 9.19 -2.34
N ALA A 108 12.74 9.05 -2.51
CA ALA A 108 11.80 8.68 -1.45
C ALA A 108 12.46 7.68 -0.52
N GLN A 109 12.83 8.15 0.69
CA GLN A 109 13.42 7.28 1.68
C GLN A 109 12.34 6.26 2.03
N TYR A 110 12.58 5.00 1.67
CA TYR A 110 11.75 3.91 2.12
C TYR A 110 11.88 3.83 3.63
N TYR A 111 10.82 4.20 4.33
CA TYR A 111 10.73 4.00 5.77
C TYR A 111 10.13 2.63 6.03
N THR A 112 10.86 1.79 6.75
CA THR A 112 10.27 0.60 7.37
C THR A 112 9.32 1.08 8.46
N ALA A 113 8.01 0.94 8.21
CA ALA A 113 6.98 1.25 9.20
C ALA A 113 6.50 -0.04 9.87
N ASP A 114 6.64 -0.11 11.20
CA ASP A 114 6.00 -1.16 12.00
C ASP A 114 4.49 -0.91 12.02
N VAL A 115 3.77 -1.53 11.07
CA VAL A 115 2.31 -1.47 11.04
C VAL A 115 1.75 -2.60 11.93
N PRO A 116 1.17 -2.31 13.11
CA PRO A 116 0.54 -3.33 13.92
C PRO A 116 -0.71 -3.86 13.20
N MET A 117 -0.60 -5.00 12.53
CA MET A 117 -1.73 -5.65 11.88
C MET A 117 -2.54 -6.49 12.88
N THR A 118 -3.87 -6.35 12.81
CA THR A 118 -4.81 -7.21 13.54
C THR A 118 -5.48 -8.15 12.55
N LEU A 119 -5.14 -9.44 12.61
CA LEU A 119 -5.82 -10.48 11.86
C LEU A 119 -7.08 -10.91 12.62
N GLN A 120 -8.26 -10.65 12.04
CA GLN A 120 -9.53 -11.17 12.55
C GLN A 120 -9.90 -12.43 11.78
N VAL A 121 -10.20 -13.50 12.51
CA VAL A 121 -10.50 -14.81 11.93
C VAL A 121 -11.89 -15.21 12.39
N LEU A 122 -12.77 -15.48 11.43
CA LEU A 122 -14.09 -16.02 11.69
C LEU A 122 -13.98 -17.53 11.86
N LEU A 123 -14.41 -18.02 13.02
CA LEU A 123 -14.40 -19.45 13.32
C LEU A 123 -15.78 -20.04 13.12
N HIS A 124 -15.81 -21.17 12.43
CA HIS A 124 -17.01 -21.98 12.36
C HIS A 124 -17.37 -22.45 13.79
N PRO A 125 -18.64 -22.38 14.22
CA PRO A 125 -19.05 -22.64 15.61
C PRO A 125 -18.75 -24.06 16.11
N ALA A 126 -18.49 -25.00 15.20
CA ALA A 126 -18.09 -26.38 15.53
C ALA A 126 -16.58 -26.54 15.82
N ARG A 127 -15.77 -25.48 15.68
CA ARG A 127 -14.32 -25.51 15.93
C ARG A 127 -14.02 -24.88 17.28
N SER A 128 -13.13 -25.51 18.04
CA SER A 128 -12.64 -24.91 19.28
C SER A 128 -11.63 -23.79 18.98
N GLU A 129 -11.44 -22.90 19.96
CA GLU A 129 -10.37 -21.89 19.92
C GLU A 129 -8.98 -22.54 19.77
N ALA A 130 -8.79 -23.74 20.33
CA ALA A 130 -7.55 -24.49 20.18
C ALA A 130 -7.32 -24.95 18.74
N ASP A 131 -8.36 -25.41 18.04
CA ASP A 131 -8.29 -25.81 16.63
C ASP A 131 -7.99 -24.61 15.73
N ALA A 132 -8.61 -23.47 16.04
CA ALA A 132 -8.35 -22.20 15.37
C ALA A 132 -6.89 -21.78 15.50
N ARG A 133 -6.36 -21.84 16.73
CA ARG A 133 -4.98 -21.47 17.02
C ARG A 133 -4.00 -22.40 16.30
N ALA A 134 -4.28 -23.71 16.29
CA ALA A 134 -3.49 -24.69 15.56
C ALA A 134 -3.52 -24.45 14.04
N ALA A 135 -4.65 -24.02 13.48
CA ALA A 135 -4.80 -23.71 12.06
C ALA A 135 -4.14 -22.38 11.65
N LEU A 136 -4.07 -21.40 12.55
CA LEU A 136 -3.47 -20.09 12.28
C LEU A 136 -1.95 -20.07 12.44
N LEU A 137 -1.40 -20.94 13.30
CA LEU A 137 0.03 -20.96 13.59
C LEU A 137 0.91 -21.18 12.34
N PRO A 138 0.57 -22.09 11.38
CA PRO A 138 1.32 -22.25 10.14
C PRO A 138 1.26 -21.01 9.24
N ILE A 139 0.11 -20.32 9.19
CA ILE A 139 -0.06 -19.12 8.38
C ILE A 139 0.81 -17.99 8.92
N LEU A 140 0.80 -17.78 10.24
CA LEU A 140 1.64 -16.78 10.89
C LEU A 140 3.13 -17.10 10.74
N LYS A 141 3.52 -18.37 10.87
CA LYS A 141 4.89 -18.81 10.62
C LYS A 141 5.32 -18.61 9.16
N ALA A 142 4.43 -18.85 8.20
CA ALA A 142 4.72 -18.61 6.79
C ALA A 142 4.91 -17.11 6.51
N ILE A 143 4.12 -16.24 7.15
CA ILE A 143 4.30 -14.79 7.08
C ILE A 143 5.66 -14.39 7.66
N GLU A 144 6.05 -14.96 8.80
CA GLU A 144 7.36 -14.71 9.43
C GLU A 144 8.52 -15.25 8.59
N GLN A 145 8.41 -16.43 8.00
CA GLN A 145 9.47 -17.06 7.19
C GLN A 145 9.64 -16.43 5.81
N ALA A 146 8.55 -16.04 5.15
CA ALA A 146 8.63 -15.26 3.91
C ALA A 146 9.34 -13.91 4.10
N HIS A 147 9.45 -13.45 5.35
CA HIS A 147 10.17 -12.23 5.74
C HIS A 147 11.66 -12.44 6.03
N LEU A 148 12.12 -13.70 6.17
CA LEU A 148 13.53 -14.03 6.49
C LEU A 148 14.37 -14.39 5.25
N GLU A 149 13.74 -14.65 4.10
CA GLU A 149 14.45 -14.98 2.85
C GLU A 149 14.87 -13.73 2.04
N GLU A 150 14.34 -12.56 2.36
CA GLU A 150 14.91 -11.27 1.94
C GLU A 150 15.84 -10.74 3.04
N THR A 151 17.12 -10.55 2.70
CA THR A 151 18.15 -10.06 3.63
C THR A 151 17.83 -8.64 4.13
N TRP A 152 17.20 -8.53 5.28
CA TRP A 152 17.03 -7.29 6.03
C TRP A 152 17.51 -7.49 7.48
N ASP A 153 17.90 -6.39 8.13
CA ASP A 153 18.52 -6.38 9.47
C ASP A 153 17.62 -7.00 10.55
N ASP A 154 18.01 -8.18 11.05
CA ASP A 154 17.36 -8.97 12.12
C ASP A 154 17.12 -8.22 13.43
N SER A 155 17.73 -7.04 13.63
CA SER A 155 17.61 -6.29 14.88
C SER A 155 16.26 -5.56 15.05
N LEU A 156 15.45 -5.46 14.00
CA LEU A 156 14.22 -4.64 13.99
C LEU A 156 12.93 -5.42 14.32
N PHE A 157 12.87 -6.73 14.12
CA PHE A 157 11.66 -7.52 14.39
C PHE A 157 11.75 -8.34 15.68
N ARG A 158 11.43 -7.70 16.81
CA ARG A 158 11.13 -8.41 18.06
C ARG A 158 9.64 -8.44 18.37
N GLY A 159 8.97 -9.43 17.79
CA GLY A 159 7.86 -10.11 18.45
C GLY A 159 6.47 -9.88 17.87
N ALA A 160 6.00 -10.83 17.08
CA ALA A 160 4.58 -11.07 16.90
C ALA A 160 3.95 -11.49 18.24
N ARG A 161 3.16 -10.61 18.87
CA ARG A 161 2.35 -10.96 20.05
C ARG A 161 0.90 -11.21 19.64
N LEU A 162 0.49 -12.47 19.66
CA LEU A 162 -0.92 -12.85 19.61
C LEU A 162 -1.64 -12.35 20.87
N ARG A 163 -2.49 -11.33 20.72
CA ARG A 163 -3.49 -10.96 21.73
C ARG A 163 -4.87 -11.39 21.26
N PHE A 164 -5.46 -12.35 21.97
CA PHE A 164 -6.86 -12.70 21.83
C PHE A 164 -7.68 -11.77 22.74
N LEU A 165 -8.59 -11.01 22.15
CA LEU A 165 -9.56 -10.21 22.90
C LEU A 165 -10.93 -10.88 22.77
N PRO A 166 -11.53 -11.36 23.88
CA PRO A 166 -12.90 -11.84 23.87
C PRO A 166 -13.85 -10.76 23.31
N HIS A 167 -14.82 -11.16 22.50
CA HIS A 167 -15.77 -10.23 21.88
C HIS A 167 -16.50 -9.33 22.91
N ARG A 168 -16.64 -9.78 24.15
CA ARG A 168 -17.28 -9.03 25.25
C ARG A 168 -16.44 -7.88 25.82
N ASP A 169 -15.11 -7.90 25.69
CA ASP A 169 -14.24 -6.87 26.28
C ASP A 169 -14.10 -5.62 25.39
N ARG A 170 -14.59 -5.67 24.15
CA ARG A 170 -14.59 -4.53 23.21
C ARG A 170 -15.54 -3.41 23.61
N MET A 171 -16.56 -3.67 24.42
CA MET A 171 -17.47 -2.61 24.89
C MET A 171 -16.92 -1.77 26.04
N ALA A 172 -15.84 -2.21 26.71
CA ALA A 172 -15.25 -1.48 27.83
C ALA A 172 -14.17 -0.45 27.42
N LEU A 173 -13.69 -0.52 26.17
CA LEU A 173 -12.59 0.30 25.65
C LEU A 173 -13.04 1.45 24.71
N ALA A 174 -14.35 1.69 24.59
CA ALA A 174 -14.83 2.88 23.90
C ALA A 174 -14.41 4.14 24.69
N PRO A 175 -13.78 5.15 24.06
CA PRO A 175 -13.45 6.39 24.75
C PRO A 175 -14.74 7.05 25.23
N ARG A 176 -14.84 7.31 26.54
CA ARG A 176 -15.93 8.10 27.11
C ARG A 176 -15.91 9.47 26.42
N ARG A 177 -17.02 9.83 25.76
CA ARG A 177 -17.24 11.19 25.23
C ARG A 177 -16.96 12.18 26.36
N ARG A 178 -16.07 13.15 26.13
CA ARG A 178 -15.96 14.32 26.99
C ARG A 178 -17.24 15.12 26.81
N GLU A 179 -18.04 15.23 27.87
CA GLU A 179 -19.12 16.21 27.92
C GLU A 179 -18.51 17.62 27.98
N PRO A 180 -19.12 18.61 27.30
CA PRO A 180 -18.63 19.98 27.33
C PRO A 180 -18.88 20.61 28.72
N PRO A 181 -17.99 21.50 29.18
CA PRO A 181 -18.14 22.18 30.46
C PRO A 181 -19.35 23.14 30.43
N GLN A 182 -20.07 23.19 31.56
CA GLN A 182 -21.16 24.13 31.83
C GLN A 182 -20.64 25.55 32.08
#